data_AF-A0AAD4JLC2-F1
#
_entry.id   AF-A0AAD4JLC2-F1
#
_cell.length_a   1.000
_cell.length_b   1.000
_cell.length_c   1.000
_cell.angle_alpha   90.00
_cell.angle_beta   90.00
_cell.angle_gamma   90.00
#
_symmetry.space_group_name_H-M   'P 1'
#
loop_
_entity.id
_entity.type
_entity.pdbx_description
1 polymer ?
#
loop_
_entity_poly.entity_id
_entity_poly.type
_entity_poly.pdbx_seq_one_letter_code
_entity_poly.pdbx_strand_id
1 'polypeptide(L)'
;MLLIAITPSLPVAATLLSAFNTMFNLFAGFLIPRPQIPKWWIWFYYVVPTSWSLNGILTSQYGDIEKEISVFGETQRISEFLKEYFGFQHNMLPLMTLVLTCYPILFASIFAYCREVELPKKVIR
;
A
#
# COMPACT_ATOMS: atom_id res chain seq x y z
N MET A 1 6.38 -3.80 -13.88
CA MET A 1 7.68 -3.64 -14.56
C MET A 1 8.81 -4.32 -13.80
N LEU A 2 8.98 -4.07 -12.49
CA LEU A 2 10.02 -4.71 -11.68
C LEU A 2 10.01 -6.25 -11.74
N LEU A 3 8.87 -6.90 -11.49
CA LEU A 3 8.80 -8.37 -11.49
C LEU A 3 9.22 -8.99 -12.83
N ILE A 4 8.82 -8.39 -13.96
CA ILE A 4 9.19 -8.85 -15.31
C ILE A 4 10.71 -8.80 -15.50
N ALA A 5 11.39 -7.80 -14.91
CA ALA A 5 12.84 -7.67 -14.99
C ALA A 5 13.60 -8.66 -14.10
N ILE A 6 12.97 -9.25 -13.08
CA ILE A 6 13.63 -10.19 -12.14
C ILE A 6 13.34 -11.64 -12.54
N THR A 7 12.21 -11.90 -13.18
CA THR A 7 11.80 -13.26 -13.54
C THR A 7 12.33 -13.68 -14.92
N PRO A 8 12.70 -14.96 -15.10
CA PRO A 8 13.23 -15.46 -16.37
C PRO A 8 12.16 -15.59 -17.47
N SER A 9 10.86 -15.60 -17.13
CA SER A 9 9.77 -15.75 -18.10
C SER A 9 8.53 -14.94 -17.72
N LEU A 10 7.79 -14.48 -18.74
CA LEU A 10 6.59 -13.66 -18.57
C LEU A 10 5.45 -14.39 -17.83
N PRO A 11 5.15 -15.68 -18.08
CA PRO A 11 4.10 -16.39 -17.34
C PRO A 11 4.39 -16.45 -15.83
N VAL A 12 5.65 -16.71 -15.45
CA VAL A 12 6.06 -16.73 -14.03
C VAL A 12 5.91 -15.34 -13.40
N ALA A 13 6.29 -14.29 -14.13
CA ALA A 13 6.09 -12.91 -13.70
C ALA A 13 4.61 -12.59 -13.43
N ALA A 14 3.71 -13.05 -14.32
CA ALA A 14 2.28 -12.81 -14.21
C ALA A 14 1.66 -13.54 -13.01
N THR A 15 2.04 -14.81 -12.79
CA THR A 15 1.55 -15.58 -11.62
C THR A 15 2.00 -14.94 -10.31
N LEU A 16 3.27 -14.54 -10.20
CA LEU A 16 3.79 -13.86 -9.02
C LEU A 16 3.08 -12.52 -8.80
N LEU A 17 2.92 -11.72 -9.86
CA LEU A 17 2.22 -10.44 -9.77
C LEU A 17 0.80 -10.60 -9.23
N SER A 18 0.05 -11.59 -9.73
CA SER A 18 -1.31 -11.87 -9.25
C SER A 18 -1.32 -12.20 -7.76
N ALA A 19 -0.43 -13.11 -7.31
CA ALA A 19 -0.34 -13.50 -5.91
C ALA A 19 0.00 -12.32 -4.99
N PHE A 20 1.01 -11.52 -5.34
CA PHE A 20 1.38 -10.32 -4.57
C PHE A 20 0.27 -9.28 -4.55
N ASN A 21 -0.39 -9.04 -5.68
CA ASN A 21 -1.47 -8.06 -5.78
C ASN A 21 -2.68 -8.44 -4.92
N THR A 22 -3.04 -9.72 -4.85
CA THR A 22 -4.09 -10.23 -3.96
C THR A 22 -3.70 -10.02 -2.49
N MET A 23 -2.47 -10.36 -2.13
CA MET A 23 -1.96 -10.16 -0.77
C MET A 23 -2.00 -8.67 -0.37
N PHE A 24 -1.55 -7.79 -1.27
CA PHE A 24 -1.53 -6.35 -1.04
C PHE A 24 -2.94 -5.77 -0.91
N ASN A 25 -3.91 -6.25 -1.69
CA ASN A 25 -5.30 -5.82 -1.55
C ASN A 25 -5.91 -6.26 -0.22
N LEU A 26 -5.64 -7.49 0.22
CA LEU A 26 -6.17 -8.01 1.48
C LEU A 26 -5.72 -7.18 2.69
N PHE A 27 -4.44 -6.81 2.72
CA PHE A 27 -3.82 -6.05 3.81
C PHE A 27 -3.73 -4.53 3.55
N ALA A 28 -4.41 -4.02 2.52
CA ALA A 28 -4.42 -2.59 2.21
C ALA A 28 -5.10 -1.72 3.28
N GLY A 29 -5.83 -2.33 4.24
CA GLY A 29 -6.55 -1.58 5.27
C GLY A 29 -7.99 -1.23 4.93
N PHE A 30 -8.45 -1.54 3.71
CA PHE A 30 -9.84 -1.35 3.30
C PHE A 30 -10.72 -2.57 3.64
N LEU A 31 -10.31 -3.76 3.21
CA LEU A 31 -11.03 -5.01 3.47
C LEU A 31 -10.90 -5.45 4.93
N ILE A 32 -9.66 -5.43 5.44
CA ILE A 32 -9.36 -5.70 6.85
C ILE A 32 -8.78 -4.42 7.45
N PRO A 33 -9.54 -3.72 8.31
CA PRO A 33 -9.06 -2.52 8.98
C PRO A 33 -7.80 -2.79 9.80
N ARG A 34 -6.87 -1.82 9.86
CA ARG A 34 -5.58 -1.94 10.55
C ARG A 34 -5.71 -2.51 11.99
N PRO A 35 -6.69 -2.08 12.83
CA PRO A 35 -6.81 -2.60 14.19
C PRO A 35 -7.16 -4.10 14.26
N GLN A 36 -7.75 -4.66 13.21
CA GLN A 36 -8.19 -6.06 13.14
C GLN A 36 -7.12 -6.98 12.54
N ILE A 37 -6.04 -6.43 11.99
CA ILE A 37 -4.94 -7.23 11.43
C ILE A 37 -4.15 -7.88 12.57
N PRO A 38 -3.90 -9.21 12.55
CA PRO A 38 -3.10 -9.88 13.56
C PRO A 38 -1.72 -9.25 13.72
N LYS A 39 -1.22 -9.14 14.97
CA LYS A 39 0.04 -8.45 15.29
C LYS A 39 1.24 -8.90 14.46
N TRP A 40 1.32 -10.20 14.13
CA TRP A 40 2.39 -10.74 13.29
C TRP A 40 2.30 -10.32 11.82
N TRP A 41 1.11 -10.00 11.30
CA TRP A 41 0.87 -9.65 9.89
C TRP A 41 0.80 -8.14 9.65
N ILE A 42 0.81 -7.33 10.71
CA ILE A 42 0.66 -5.88 10.61
C ILE A 42 1.77 -5.19 9.81
N TRP A 43 2.95 -5.81 9.68
CA TRP A 43 4.02 -5.24 8.87
C TRP A 43 3.65 -5.20 7.37
N PHE A 44 2.84 -6.15 6.87
CA PHE A 44 2.37 -6.10 5.49
C PHE A 44 1.55 -4.84 5.24
N TYR A 45 0.73 -4.42 6.21
CA TYR A 45 -0.01 -3.18 6.12
C TYR A 45 0.91 -1.97 5.92
N TYR A 46 2.05 -1.89 6.60
CA TYR A 46 2.98 -0.76 6.44
C TYR A 46 3.85 -0.82 5.18
N VAL A 47 4.05 -2.00 4.57
CA VAL A 47 4.82 -2.14 3.33
C VAL A 47 3.98 -1.80 2.10
N VAL A 48 2.67 -2.03 2.15
CA VAL A 48 1.76 -1.81 1.02
C VAL A 48 1.51 -0.31 0.84
N PRO A 49 1.86 0.31 -0.30
CA PRO A 49 1.66 1.74 -0.51
C PRO A 49 0.17 2.13 -0.49
N THR A 50 -0.72 1.23 -0.90
CA THR A 50 -2.17 1.47 -0.89
C THR A 50 -2.73 1.80 0.49
N SER A 51 -2.16 1.24 1.56
CA SER A 51 -2.62 1.53 2.93
C SER A 51 -2.36 2.98 3.32
N TRP A 52 -1.18 3.49 2.97
CA TRP A 52 -0.80 4.88 3.17
C TRP A 52 -1.67 5.80 2.30
N SER A 53 -1.88 5.46 1.02
CA SER A 53 -2.75 6.22 0.14
C SER A 53 -4.18 6.33 0.66
N LEU A 54 -4.77 5.22 1.14
CA LEU A 54 -6.12 5.20 1.71
C LEU A 54 -6.21 6.08 2.96
N ASN A 55 -5.25 5.94 3.87
CA ASN A 55 -5.17 6.79 5.06
C ASN A 55 -5.08 8.27 4.66
N GLY A 56 -4.21 8.62 3.71
CA GLY A 56 -4.03 9.99 3.22
C GLY A 56 -5.29 10.59 2.60
N ILE A 57 -5.94 9.86 1.69
CA ILE A 57 -7.14 10.33 1.01
C ILE A 57 -8.28 10.52 2.01
N LEU A 58 -8.55 9.52 2.86
CA LEU A 58 -9.71 9.59 3.76
C LEU A 58 -9.50 10.62 4.88
N THR A 59 -8.29 10.68 5.42
CA THR A 59 -7.94 11.67 6.45
C THR A 59 -7.96 13.09 5.92
N SER A 60 -7.44 13.32 4.70
CA SER A 60 -7.44 14.67 4.09
C SER A 60 -8.82 15.16 3.66
N GLN A 61 -9.75 14.26 3.33
CA GLN A 61 -11.10 14.64 2.88
C GLN A 61 -12.10 14.73 4.01
N TYR A 62 -11.96 13.89 5.05
CA TYR A 62 -13.01 13.71 6.05
C TYR A 62 -12.51 13.79 7.49
N GLY A 63 -11.20 13.88 7.73
CA GLY A 63 -10.69 13.80 9.09
C GLY A 63 -10.94 15.06 9.94
N ASP A 64 -11.37 16.16 9.32
CA ASP A 64 -11.81 17.42 9.94
C ASP A 64 -13.33 17.67 9.79
N ILE A 65 -14.04 16.76 9.12
CA ILE A 65 -15.48 16.88 8.92
C ILE A 65 -16.22 16.25 10.11
N GLU A 66 -16.96 17.07 10.85
CA GLU A 66 -17.78 16.64 12.00
C GLU A 66 -19.19 16.19 11.60
N LYS A 67 -19.45 16.00 10.30
CA LYS A 67 -20.75 15.55 9.83
C LYS A 67 -21.07 14.16 10.39
N GLU A 68 -22.28 14.01 10.86
CA GLU A 68 -22.79 12.74 11.38
C GLU A 68 -23.18 11.79 10.23
N ILE A 69 -22.83 10.53 10.39
CA ILE A 69 -23.24 9.43 9.52
C ILE A 69 -23.87 8.32 10.35
N SER A 70 -24.87 7.65 9.78
CA SER A 70 -25.44 6.43 10.37
C SER A 70 -24.63 5.24 9.87
N VAL A 71 -23.91 4.58 10.77
CA VAL A 71 -23.11 3.38 10.47
C VAL A 71 -23.47 2.32 11.49
N PHE A 72 -23.79 1.10 11.03
CA PHE A 72 -24.21 0.00 11.90
C PHE A 72 -25.45 0.30 12.77
N GLY A 73 -26.29 1.26 12.35
CA GLY A 73 -27.48 1.67 13.10
C GLY A 73 -27.22 2.71 14.19
N GLU A 74 -25.96 3.13 14.39
CA GLU A 74 -25.58 4.18 15.32
C GLU A 74 -25.13 5.44 14.57
N THR A 75 -25.43 6.61 15.13
CA THR A 75 -25.00 7.90 14.58
C THR A 75 -23.67 8.29 15.18
N GLN A 76 -22.65 8.41 14.34
CA GLN A 76 -21.29 8.78 14.75
C GLN A 76 -20.69 9.78 13.78
N ARG A 77 -19.70 10.56 14.24
CA ARG A 77 -18.97 11.50 13.38
C ARG A 77 -18.09 10.72 12.40
N ILE A 78 -17.99 11.19 11.16
CA ILE A 78 -17.13 10.54 10.14
C ILE A 78 -15.67 10.46 10.63
N SER A 79 -15.17 11.52 11.26
CA SER A 79 -13.82 11.58 11.79
C SER A 79 -13.55 10.55 12.91
N GLU A 80 -14.54 10.30 13.78
CA GLU A 80 -14.48 9.27 14.81
C GLU A 80 -14.49 7.87 14.20
N PHE A 81 -15.38 7.62 13.23
CA PHE A 81 -15.45 6.36 12.51
C PHE A 81 -14.12 5.99 11.82
N LEU A 82 -13.50 6.95 11.13
CA LEU A 82 -12.20 6.73 10.47
C LEU A 82 -11.07 6.41 11.47
N LYS A 83 -11.14 6.98 12.67
CA LYS A 83 -10.14 6.75 13.72
C LYS A 83 -10.36 5.42 14.43
N GLU A 84 -11.60 5.09 14.78
CA GLU A 84 -11.93 3.91 15.59
C GLU A 84 -11.99 2.64 14.76
N TYR A 85 -12.67 2.68 13.61
CA TYR A 85 -12.82 1.51 12.75
C TYR A 85 -11.56 1.26 11.91
N PHE A 86 -11.09 2.28 11.19
CA PHE A 86 -9.95 2.14 10.28
C PHE A 86 -8.57 2.37 10.93
N GLY A 87 -8.51 3.06 12.09
CA GLY A 87 -7.24 3.37 12.74
C GLY A 87 -6.43 4.46 12.02
N PHE A 88 -7.09 5.28 11.18
CA PHE A 88 -6.45 6.37 10.46
C PHE A 88 -6.17 7.55 11.38
N GLN A 89 -4.95 8.08 11.29
CA GLN A 89 -4.46 9.12 12.17
C GLN A 89 -3.94 10.29 11.36
N HIS A 90 -4.43 11.49 11.67
CA HIS A 90 -4.00 12.75 11.07
C HIS A 90 -2.49 13.02 11.24
N ASN A 91 -1.88 12.56 12.33
CA ASN A 91 -0.45 12.75 12.58
C ASN A 91 0.46 11.93 11.63
N MET A 92 -0.10 10.96 10.90
CA MET A 92 0.67 10.10 9.98
C MET A 92 0.79 10.68 8.56
N LEU A 93 0.19 11.85 8.28
CA LEU A 93 0.19 12.45 6.94
C LEU A 93 1.60 12.76 6.39
N PRO A 94 2.55 13.35 7.16
CA PRO A 94 3.90 13.59 6.65
C PRO A 94 4.66 12.28 6.34
N LEU A 95 4.45 11.26 7.17
CA LEU A 95 5.05 9.94 6.99
C LEU A 95 4.50 9.25 5.74
N MET A 96 3.19 9.34 5.51
CA MET A 96 2.54 8.86 4.29
C MET A 96 3.15 9.51 3.06
N THR A 97 3.26 10.85 3.02
CA THR A 97 3.85 11.56 1.88
C THR A 97 5.26 11.06 1.60
N LEU A 98 6.10 10.94 2.63
CA LEU A 98 7.47 10.45 2.49
C LEU A 98 7.52 9.01 1.94
N VAL A 99 6.74 8.09 2.53
CA VAL A 99 6.72 6.67 2.10
C VAL A 99 6.25 6.55 0.66
N LEU A 100 5.18 7.26 0.28
CA LEU A 100 4.66 7.23 -1.09
C LEU A 100 5.58 7.87 -2.11
N THR A 101 6.40 8.86 -1.73
CA THR A 101 7.44 9.41 -2.60
C THR A 101 8.65 8.49 -2.71
N CYS A 102 9.09 7.87 -1.62
CA CYS A 102 10.22 6.95 -1.62
C CYS A 102 9.94 5.65 -2.40
N TYR A 103 8.70 5.14 -2.36
CA TYR A 103 8.32 3.90 -3.01
C TYR A 103 8.60 3.85 -4.53
N PRO A 104 8.13 4.78 -5.37
CA PRO A 104 8.41 4.77 -6.80
C PRO A 104 9.90 4.98 -7.11
N ILE A 105 10.61 5.79 -6.32
CA ILE A 105 12.06 6.01 -6.46
C ILE A 105 12.80 4.69 -6.25
N LEU A 106 12.51 3.99 -5.15
CA LEU A 106 13.10 2.70 -4.84
C LEU A 106 12.81 1.66 -5.93
N PHE A 107 11.56 1.55 -6.38
CA PHE A 107 11.19 0.62 -7.46
C PHE A 107 11.88 0.96 -8.79
N ALA A 108 12.02 2.24 -9.13
CA ALA A 108 12.72 2.68 -10.32
C ALA A 108 14.22 2.37 -10.23
N SER A 109 14.86 2.62 -9.09
CA SER A 109 16.28 2.32 -8.85
C SER A 109 16.57 0.82 -8.96
N ILE A 110 15.75 -0.04 -8.35
CA ILE A 110 15.94 -1.49 -8.45
C ILE A 110 15.73 -1.96 -9.90
N PHE A 111 14.71 -1.44 -10.58
CA PHE A 111 14.47 -1.79 -11.99
C PHE A 111 15.64 -1.37 -12.90
N ALA A 112 16.20 -0.18 -12.68
CA ALA A 112 17.38 0.29 -13.41
C ALA A 112 18.60 -0.62 -13.15
N TYR A 113 18.86 -0.97 -11.89
CA TYR A 113 19.94 -1.90 -11.52
C TYR A 113 19.78 -3.27 -12.16
N CYS A 114 18.59 -3.88 -12.11
CA CYS A 114 18.33 -5.17 -12.75
C CYS A 114 18.64 -5.13 -14.24
N ARG A 115 18.24 -4.05 -14.94
CA ARG A 115 18.55 -3.89 -16.36
C ARG A 115 20.06 -3.79 -16.63
N GLU A 116 20.80 -3.05 -15.81
CA GLU A 116 22.25 -2.92 -15.96
C GLU A 116 22.99 -4.24 -15.77
N VAL A 117 22.54 -5.12 -14.87
CA VAL A 117 23.15 -6.44 -14.65
C VAL A 117 22.84 -7.43 -15.79
N GLU A 118 21.69 -7.28 -16.45
CA GLU A 118 21.27 -8.16 -17.55
C GLU A 118 21.90 -7.80 -18.90
N LEU A 119 22.19 -6.51 -19.13
CA LEU A 119 22.86 -6.01 -20.34
C LEU A 119 24.22 -6.68 -20.65
N PRO A 120 25.18 -6.83 -19.71
CA PRO A 120 26.47 -7.45 -19.98
C PRO A 120 26.36 -8.95 -20.32
N LYS A 121 25.32 -9.65 -19.83
CA LYS A 121 25.11 -11.08 -20.13
C LYS A 121 24.63 -11.33 -21.56
N LYS A 122 23.98 -10.35 -22.19
CA LYS A 122 23.50 -10.45 -23.59
C LYS A 122 24.52 -9.98 -24.62
N VAL A 123 25.53 -9.20 -24.24
CA VAL A 123 26.56 -8.68 -25.16
C VAL A 123 27.73 -9.67 -25.33
N ILE A 124 27.93 -10.59 -24.39
CA ILE A 124 29.05 -11.56 -24.38
C ILE A 124 28.62 -12.93 -24.96
N ARG A 125 27.40 -13.06 -25.49
CA ARG A 125 26.87 -14.31 -26.07
C ARG A 125 26.33 -14.04 -27.47
#